data_AF-A0A9W6VY35-F1
#
_entry.id   AF-A0A9W6VY35-F1
#
_cell.length_a   1.000
_cell.length_b   1.000
_cell.length_c   1.000
_cell.angle_alpha   90.00
_cell.angle_beta   90.00
_cell.angle_gamma   90.00
#
_symmetry.space_group_name_H-M   'P 1'
#
loop_
_entity.id
_entity.type
_entity.pdbx_description
1 polymer ?
#
loop_
_entity_poly.entity_id
_entity_poly.type
_entity_poly.pdbx_seq_one_letter_code
_entity_poly.pdbx_strand_id
1 'polypeptide(L)'
;MRVFPVTERGRQFLVVHVFQEGSVFLPAEQNQAHAFRWSDLTMLIQSVTRVTSGNVPKYVRYQYLFVCADGNQYRADARADILGNEQCGLEDFGRIVNPLVTAVQLPAMRAALGRGEPVTFGPLAIEPGGIRKDRKKLLPWAEFEELKITSGQGILMPNGDVVVRRRGKRLNWFRWEAAKIPNLGALLALTDEVGGRATA
;
A
#
# COMPACT_ATOMS: atom_id res chain seq x y z
N MET A 1 20.62 -4.82 5.35
CA MET A 1 20.19 -5.35 4.03
C MET A 1 19.37 -6.60 4.24
N ARG A 2 18.20 -6.73 3.60
CA ARG A 2 17.42 -7.98 3.55
C ARG A 2 17.24 -8.40 2.10
N VAL A 3 17.25 -9.70 1.85
CA VAL A 3 17.16 -10.28 0.50
C VAL A 3 15.88 -11.11 0.43
N PHE A 4 15.07 -10.86 -0.59
CA PHE A 4 13.83 -11.59 -0.82
C PHE A 4 13.94 -12.34 -2.14
N PRO A 5 14.07 -13.68 -2.11
CA PRO A 5 13.89 -14.49 -3.31
C PRO A 5 12.40 -14.47 -3.67
N VAL A 6 12.11 -14.07 -4.90
CA VAL A 6 10.77 -14.08 -5.47
C VAL A 6 10.73 -15.17 -6.52
N THR A 7 9.91 -16.19 -6.28
CA THR A 7 9.77 -17.35 -7.17
C THR A 7 8.46 -17.24 -7.94
N GLU A 8 8.51 -17.28 -9.27
CA GLU A 8 7.37 -17.66 -10.10
C GLU A 8 7.61 -19.07 -10.66
N ARG A 9 6.61 -19.97 -10.58
CA ARG A 9 6.74 -21.34 -11.11
C ARG A 9 7.05 -21.27 -12.60
N GLY A 10 8.19 -21.82 -13.00
CA GLY A 10 8.50 -22.15 -14.39
C GLY A 10 9.68 -21.43 -15.00
N ARG A 11 10.16 -20.33 -14.40
CA ARG A 11 11.48 -19.72 -14.58
C ARG A 11 11.39 -18.34 -13.97
N GLN A 12 12.40 -17.99 -13.16
CA GLN A 12 12.89 -16.64 -12.85
C GLN A 12 12.84 -16.22 -11.37
N PHE A 13 14.02 -15.94 -10.83
CA PHE A 13 14.23 -15.30 -9.54
C PHE A 13 14.26 -13.78 -9.74
N LEU A 14 13.23 -13.07 -9.29
CA LEU A 14 13.45 -11.67 -8.95
C LEU A 14 14.13 -11.67 -7.57
N VAL A 15 15.37 -11.20 -7.49
CA VAL A 15 16.01 -10.96 -6.20
C VAL A 15 15.80 -9.49 -5.85
N VAL A 16 15.11 -9.24 -4.74
CA VAL A 16 14.91 -7.90 -4.24
C VAL A 16 15.78 -7.68 -3.01
N HIS A 17 16.73 -6.76 -3.11
CA HIS A 17 17.56 -6.33 -1.99
C HIS A 17 16.97 -5.04 -1.40
N VAL A 18 16.49 -5.13 -0.17
CA VAL A 18 15.92 -3.98 0.56
C VAL A 18 16.97 -3.37 1.46
N PHE A 19 17.20 -2.08 1.26
CA PHE A 19 18.05 -1.21 2.07
C PHE A 19 17.20 -0.16 2.79
N GLN A 20 17.82 0.56 3.72
CA GLN A 20 17.14 1.60 4.48
C GLN A 20 16.65 2.75 3.59
N GLU A 21 17.40 3.07 2.53
CA GLU A 21 17.12 4.23 1.66
C GLU A 21 16.60 3.87 0.27
N GLY A 22 16.59 2.59 -0.09
CA GLY A 22 16.17 2.16 -1.41
C GLY A 22 16.15 0.66 -1.59
N SER A 23 15.97 0.23 -2.82
CA SER A 23 16.00 -1.18 -3.19
C SER A 23 16.71 -1.40 -4.51
N VAL A 24 17.26 -2.60 -4.64
CA VAL A 24 17.82 -3.12 -5.89
C VAL A 24 16.98 -4.30 -6.34
N PHE A 25 16.52 -4.24 -7.58
CA PHE A 25 15.74 -5.25 -8.28
C PHE A 25 16.64 -5.93 -9.31
N LEU A 26 16.69 -7.25 -9.26
CA LEU A 26 17.40 -8.09 -10.22
C LEU A 26 16.37 -8.96 -10.94
N PRO A 27 15.77 -8.49 -12.05
CA PRO A 27 14.81 -9.29 -12.81
C PRO A 27 15.54 -10.48 -13.44
N ALA A 28 15.01 -11.70 -13.36
CA ALA A 28 15.78 -12.84 -13.85
C ALA A 28 15.93 -12.91 -15.40
N GLU A 29 15.10 -12.18 -16.16
CA GLU A 29 15.20 -12.06 -17.64
C GLU A 29 16.25 -11.03 -18.02
N GLN A 30 16.57 -10.11 -17.11
CA GLN A 30 17.44 -8.98 -17.38
C GLN A 30 18.70 -9.14 -16.55
N ASN A 31 19.85 -9.30 -17.22
CA ASN A 31 21.15 -9.31 -16.54
C ASN A 31 21.59 -7.90 -16.07
N GLN A 32 20.62 -7.02 -15.79
CA GLN A 32 20.83 -5.67 -15.34
C GLN A 32 20.07 -5.44 -14.05
N ALA A 33 20.83 -5.05 -13.02
CA ALA A 33 20.27 -4.57 -11.77
C ALA A 33 19.65 -3.20 -11.96
N HIS A 34 18.44 -3.02 -11.43
CA HIS A 34 17.78 -1.73 -11.34
C HIS A 34 17.75 -1.29 -9.89
N ALA A 35 18.13 -0.05 -9.61
CA ALA A 35 18.12 0.51 -8.27
C ALA A 35 17.31 1.78 -8.24
N PHE A 36 16.57 1.99 -7.15
CA PHE A 36 15.88 3.26 -6.90
C PHE A 36 15.88 3.55 -5.40
N ARG A 37 15.80 4.84 -5.06
CA ARG A 37 15.63 5.27 -3.67
C ARG A 37 14.15 5.35 -3.32
N TRP A 38 13.84 5.17 -2.04
CA TRP A 38 12.47 5.38 -1.54
C TRP A 38 12.00 6.81 -1.75
N SER A 39 12.92 7.78 -1.76
CA SER A 39 12.64 9.19 -2.04
C SER A 39 12.22 9.45 -3.48
N ASP A 40 12.59 8.56 -4.40
CA ASP A 40 12.28 8.71 -5.82
C ASP A 40 10.87 8.20 -6.11
N LEU A 41 10.25 7.47 -5.18
CA LEU A 41 8.91 6.91 -5.33
C LEU A 41 7.82 7.98 -5.20
N THR A 42 7.04 8.13 -6.25
CA THR A 42 5.77 8.86 -6.21
C THR A 42 4.62 7.93 -5.82
N MET A 43 4.75 6.63 -6.13
CA MET A 43 3.67 5.67 -5.93
C MET A 43 4.20 4.30 -5.49
N LEU A 44 3.56 3.75 -4.45
CA LEU A 44 3.60 2.34 -4.11
C LEU A 44 2.18 1.80 -4.09
N ILE A 45 1.89 0.83 -4.96
CA ILE A 45 0.65 0.04 -4.90
C ILE A 45 1.02 -1.37 -4.45
N GLN A 46 0.30 -1.88 -3.45
CA GLN A 46 0.42 -3.25 -2.99
C GLN A 46 -0.91 -3.98 -3.16
N SER A 47 -0.89 -5.15 -3.77
CA SER A 47 -2.02 -6.06 -3.87
C SER A 47 -1.62 -7.43 -3.33
N VAL A 48 -2.36 -7.91 -2.35
CA VAL A 48 -2.20 -9.28 -1.82
C VAL A 48 -3.57 -9.95 -1.93
N THR A 49 -3.65 -11.00 -2.75
CA THR A 49 -4.94 -11.59 -3.14
C THR A 49 -4.90 -13.09 -2.95
N ARG A 50 -5.85 -13.61 -2.17
CA ARG A 50 -6.09 -15.05 -2.06
C ARG A 50 -6.80 -15.52 -3.33
N VAL A 51 -6.17 -16.43 -4.06
CA VAL A 51 -6.75 -17.05 -5.26
C VAL A 51 -7.37 -18.38 -4.87
N THR A 52 -8.63 -18.56 -5.24
CA THR A 52 -9.40 -19.80 -5.04
C THR A 52 -9.78 -20.41 -6.39
N SER A 53 -10.04 -21.71 -6.40
CA SER A 53 -10.70 -22.41 -7.50
C SER A 53 -11.94 -23.08 -6.92
N GLY A 54 -13.11 -22.53 -7.24
CA GLY A 54 -14.32 -22.74 -6.42
C GLY A 54 -14.10 -22.23 -4.99
N ASN A 55 -14.55 -23.01 -4.00
CA ASN A 55 -14.34 -22.72 -2.57
C ASN A 55 -13.02 -23.26 -2.02
N VAL A 56 -12.15 -23.80 -2.88
CA VAL A 56 -10.86 -24.36 -2.47
C VAL A 56 -9.77 -23.30 -2.65
N PRO A 57 -9.13 -22.86 -1.56
CA PRO A 57 -7.98 -21.96 -1.65
C PRO A 57 -6.81 -22.62 -2.39
N LYS A 58 -6.20 -21.90 -3.33
CA LYS A 58 -5.07 -22.40 -4.13
C LYS A 58 -3.76 -21.75 -3.72
N TYR A 59 -3.66 -20.43 -3.82
CA TYR A 59 -2.43 -19.69 -3.51
C TYR A 59 -2.75 -18.26 -3.09
N VAL A 60 -1.79 -17.58 -2.48
CA VAL A 60 -1.81 -16.13 -2.26
C VAL A 60 -0.91 -15.49 -3.30
N ARG A 61 -1.43 -14.50 -4.03
CA ARG A 61 -0.67 -13.69 -4.98
C ARG A 61 -0.24 -12.39 -4.30
N TYR A 62 1.05 -12.10 -4.36
CA TYR A 62 1.63 -10.84 -3.90
C TYR A 62 2.02 -10.02 -5.13
N GLN A 63 1.64 -8.76 -5.17
CA GLN A 63 2.01 -7.82 -6.23
C GLN A 63 2.37 -6.47 -5.63
N TYR A 64 3.51 -5.94 -6.01
CA TYR A 64 3.96 -4.60 -5.65
C TYR A 64 4.32 -3.85 -6.94
N LEU A 65 3.79 -2.65 -7.07
CA LEU A 65 4.12 -1.72 -8.14
C LEU A 65 4.72 -0.46 -7.52
N PHE A 66 5.93 -0.15 -7.95
CA PHE A 66 6.67 1.04 -7.60
C PHE A 66 6.68 1.97 -8.82
N VAL A 67 6.30 3.23 -8.65
CA VAL A 67 6.39 4.26 -9.68
C VAL A 67 7.29 5.37 -9.17
N CYS A 68 8.34 5.68 -9.93
CA CYS A 68 9.31 6.71 -9.62
C CYS A 68 8.92 8.05 -10.25
N ALA A 69 9.51 9.14 -9.77
CA ALA A 69 9.25 10.51 -10.25
C ALA A 69 9.69 10.73 -11.70
N ASP A 70 10.66 9.96 -12.17
CA ASP A 70 11.13 9.93 -13.57
C ASP A 70 10.21 9.14 -14.51
N GLY A 71 9.12 8.55 -13.98
CA GLY A 71 8.16 7.74 -14.72
C GLY A 71 8.51 6.26 -14.81
N ASN A 72 9.69 5.84 -14.32
CA ASN A 72 10.06 4.43 -14.29
C ASN A 72 9.16 3.63 -13.35
N GLN A 73 8.88 2.38 -13.73
CA GLN A 73 8.02 1.48 -12.98
C GLN A 73 8.72 0.16 -12.71
N TYR A 74 8.65 -0.30 -11.46
CA TYR A 74 9.21 -1.58 -11.05
C TYR A 74 8.13 -2.45 -10.43
N ARG A 75 8.14 -3.73 -10.78
CA ARG A 75 7.14 -4.69 -10.33
C ARG A 75 7.79 -5.87 -9.63
N ALA A 76 7.25 -6.24 -8.48
CA ALA A 76 7.53 -7.52 -7.81
C ALA A 76 6.24 -8.30 -7.68
N ASP A 77 6.19 -9.48 -8.30
CA ASP A 77 5.06 -10.40 -8.23
C ASP A 77 5.53 -11.76 -7.70
N ALA A 78 4.78 -12.36 -6.78
CA ALA A 78 5.03 -13.71 -6.30
C ALA A 78 3.75 -14.46 -6.01
N ARG A 79 3.86 -15.78 -5.84
CA ARG A 79 2.78 -16.64 -5.37
C ARG A 79 3.30 -17.49 -4.20
N ALA A 80 2.49 -17.62 -3.16
CA ALA A 80 2.70 -18.58 -2.08
C ALA A 80 1.60 -19.63 -2.11
N ASP A 81 1.95 -20.91 -2.09
CA ASP A 81 0.94 -21.97 -1.92
C ASP A 81 0.34 -21.87 -0.50
N ILE A 82 -0.98 -22.02 -0.39
CA ILE A 82 -1.69 -21.95 0.89
C ILE A 82 -1.39 -23.19 1.75
N LEU A 83 -0.94 -24.29 1.14
CA LEU A 83 -0.51 -25.49 1.86
C LEU A 83 0.82 -25.32 2.59
N GLY A 84 1.48 -24.15 2.50
CA GLY A 84 2.61 -23.79 3.35
C GLY A 84 3.93 -24.46 2.99
N ASN A 85 4.01 -25.17 1.87
CA ASN A 85 5.22 -25.85 1.44
C ASN A 85 6.32 -24.90 0.93
N GLU A 86 5.99 -23.64 0.64
CA GLU A 86 6.93 -22.63 0.14
C GLU A 86 6.67 -21.29 0.84
N GLN A 87 7.65 -20.79 1.61
CA GLN A 87 7.62 -19.42 2.11
C GLN A 87 7.89 -18.45 0.95
N CYS A 88 7.02 -17.47 0.77
CA CYS A 88 7.19 -16.42 -0.22
C CYS A 88 7.85 -15.21 0.44
N GLY A 89 9.05 -14.84 -0.01
CA GLY A 89 9.75 -13.65 0.51
C GLY A 89 8.93 -12.35 0.40
N LEU A 90 7.99 -12.27 -0.55
CA LEU A 90 7.14 -11.09 -0.71
C LEU A 90 6.05 -10.92 0.37
N GLU A 91 5.79 -11.94 1.19
CA GLU A 91 4.92 -11.82 2.36
C GLU A 91 5.53 -10.85 3.38
N ASP A 92 6.80 -11.08 3.74
CA ASP A 92 7.54 -10.21 4.66
C ASP A 92 7.93 -8.88 4.01
N PHE A 93 8.11 -8.86 2.70
CA PHE A 93 8.54 -7.68 1.96
C PHE A 93 7.64 -6.46 2.22
N GLY A 94 6.31 -6.61 2.10
CA GLY A 94 5.39 -5.48 2.31
C GLY A 94 5.42 -4.95 3.74
N ARG A 95 5.60 -5.83 4.74
CA ARG A 95 5.74 -5.44 6.15
C ARG A 95 6.97 -4.58 6.39
N ILE A 96 8.02 -4.75 5.59
CA ILE A 96 9.29 -4.04 5.72
C ILE A 96 9.32 -2.79 4.86
N VAL A 97 8.84 -2.88 3.61
CA VAL A 97 8.91 -1.78 2.65
C VAL A 97 7.89 -0.69 2.93
N ASN A 98 6.65 -1.03 3.35
CA ASN A 98 5.64 0.00 3.60
C ASN A 98 6.07 1.04 4.65
N PRO A 99 6.60 0.66 5.83
CA PRO A 99 7.09 1.63 6.79
C PRO A 99 8.23 2.50 6.25
N LEU A 100 9.14 1.92 5.46
CA LEU A 100 10.28 2.65 4.88
C LEU A 100 9.81 3.71 3.86
N VAL A 101 8.94 3.31 2.92
CA VAL A 101 8.38 4.24 1.92
C VAL A 101 7.53 5.31 2.59
N THR A 102 6.69 4.91 3.55
CA THR A 102 5.84 5.83 4.30
C THR A 102 6.67 6.85 5.08
N ALA A 103 7.74 6.42 5.77
CA ALA A 103 8.62 7.31 6.52
C ALA A 103 9.28 8.38 5.64
N VAL A 104 9.64 8.04 4.41
CA VAL A 104 10.26 8.97 3.46
C VAL A 104 9.23 9.92 2.82
N GLN A 105 8.01 9.45 2.55
CA GLN A 105 6.97 10.26 1.92
C GLN A 105 6.27 11.23 2.90
N LEU A 106 6.11 10.84 4.16
CA LEU A 106 5.33 11.60 5.15
C LEU A 106 5.78 13.06 5.34
N PRO A 107 7.08 13.40 5.45
CA PRO A 107 7.52 14.78 5.64
C PRO A 107 7.01 15.74 4.55
N ALA A 108 7.10 15.33 3.27
CA ALA A 108 6.62 16.13 2.16
C ALA A 108 5.09 16.27 2.16
N MET A 109 4.37 15.18 2.47
CA MET A 109 2.91 15.20 2.57
C MET A 109 2.42 16.08 3.72
N ARG A 110 3.09 16.05 4.88
CA ARG A 110 2.81 16.95 6.01
C ARG A 110 3.05 18.41 5.64
N ALA A 111 4.16 18.69 4.96
CA ALA A 111 4.45 20.04 4.49
C ALA A 111 3.37 20.55 3.52
N ALA A 112 2.87 19.70 2.63
CA ALA A 112 1.76 20.03 1.74
C ALA A 112 0.47 20.36 2.54
N LEU A 113 0.07 19.48 3.47
CA LEU A 113 -1.08 19.74 4.34
C LEU A 113 -0.93 21.03 5.16
N GLY A 114 0.27 21.32 5.66
CA GLY A 114 0.57 22.55 6.40
C GLY A 114 0.43 23.83 5.56
N ARG A 115 0.60 23.73 4.23
CA ARG A 115 0.33 24.83 3.28
C ARG A 115 -1.13 24.89 2.83
N GLY A 116 -1.98 24.00 3.31
CA GLY A 116 -3.37 23.88 2.87
C GLY A 116 -3.56 23.09 1.58
N GLU A 117 -2.52 22.43 1.07
CA GLU A 117 -2.57 21.65 -0.16
C GLU A 117 -3.12 20.24 0.12
N PRO A 118 -4.01 19.70 -0.74
CA PRO A 118 -4.52 18.34 -0.61
C PRO A 118 -3.45 17.30 -0.93
N VAL A 119 -3.43 16.19 -0.18
CA VAL A 119 -2.60 15.01 -0.47
C VAL A 119 -3.48 13.89 -1.01
N THR A 120 -3.19 13.39 -2.21
CA THR A 120 -4.06 12.46 -2.95
C THR A 120 -3.62 10.99 -2.83
N PHE A 121 -4.61 10.10 -2.71
CA PHE A 121 -4.47 8.66 -2.57
C PHE A 121 -5.49 7.95 -3.47
N GLY A 122 -5.39 8.18 -4.79
CA GLY A 122 -6.38 7.70 -5.76
C GLY A 122 -7.72 8.43 -5.60
N PRO A 123 -8.84 7.75 -5.29
CA PRO A 123 -10.16 8.37 -5.14
C PRO A 123 -10.30 9.22 -3.87
N LEU A 124 -9.38 9.10 -2.92
CA LEU A 124 -9.36 9.89 -1.69
C LEU A 124 -8.32 11.00 -1.75
N ALA A 125 -8.57 12.09 -1.04
CA ALA A 125 -7.58 13.09 -0.70
C ALA A 125 -7.73 13.51 0.77
N ILE A 126 -6.61 13.69 1.45
CA ILE A 126 -6.57 14.30 2.79
C ILE A 126 -6.38 15.81 2.61
N GLU A 127 -7.21 16.58 3.31
CA GLU A 127 -7.18 18.04 3.35
C GLU A 127 -7.16 18.51 4.82
N PRO A 128 -6.71 19.74 5.12
CA PRO A 128 -6.74 20.26 6.48
C PRO A 128 -8.14 20.20 7.13
N GLY A 129 -9.20 20.35 6.32
CA GLY A 129 -10.58 20.35 6.80
C GLY A 129 -11.26 18.99 6.85
N GLY A 130 -10.69 17.93 6.26
CA GLY A 130 -11.32 16.61 6.22
C GLY A 130 -10.75 15.64 5.18
N ILE A 131 -11.51 14.57 4.92
CA ILE A 131 -11.21 13.61 3.85
C ILE A 131 -12.14 13.89 2.66
N ARG A 132 -11.58 14.14 1.49
CA ARG A 132 -12.34 14.33 0.24
C ARG A 132 -12.41 13.04 -0.58
N LYS A 133 -13.57 12.77 -1.17
CA LYS A 133 -13.81 11.69 -2.14
C LYS A 133 -14.16 12.26 -3.51
N ASP A 134 -13.53 11.73 -4.56
CA ASP A 134 -13.80 12.01 -5.98
C ASP A 134 -13.90 13.50 -6.32
N ARG A 135 -13.08 14.34 -5.66
CA ARG A 135 -13.06 15.81 -5.72
C ARG A 135 -14.35 16.54 -5.30
N LYS A 136 -15.46 15.84 -5.06
CA LYS A 136 -16.80 16.43 -4.90
C LYS A 136 -17.29 16.50 -3.46
N LYS A 137 -16.98 15.50 -2.64
CA LYS A 137 -17.55 15.39 -1.28
C LYS A 137 -16.45 15.42 -0.24
N LEU A 138 -16.51 16.41 0.65
CA LEU A 138 -15.65 16.49 1.84
C LEU A 138 -16.39 15.86 3.02
N LEU A 139 -15.70 14.98 3.75
CA LEU A 139 -16.09 14.53 5.09
C LEU A 139 -15.27 15.35 6.09
N PRO A 140 -15.87 16.34 6.78
CA PRO A 140 -15.16 17.12 7.77
C PRO A 140 -14.60 16.26 8.89
N TRP A 141 -13.45 16.64 9.45
CA TRP A 141 -12.86 15.87 10.56
C TRP A 141 -13.79 15.74 11.78
N ALA A 142 -14.60 16.76 12.07
CA ALA A 142 -15.58 16.70 13.16
C ALA A 142 -16.65 15.60 12.97
N GLU A 143 -16.90 15.20 11.72
CA GLU A 143 -17.85 14.13 11.38
C GLU A 143 -17.15 12.82 11.05
N PHE A 144 -15.82 12.82 10.95
CA PHE A 144 -15.03 11.63 10.76
C PHE A 144 -15.10 10.75 12.02
N GLU A 145 -15.22 9.44 11.80
CA GLU A 145 -15.27 8.46 12.88
C GLU A 145 -14.05 7.56 12.84
N GLU A 146 -13.82 6.88 11.71
CA GLU A 146 -12.67 6.00 11.54
C GLU A 146 -12.35 5.82 10.05
N LEU A 147 -11.07 5.53 9.80
CA LEU A 147 -10.59 4.95 8.56
C LEU A 147 -9.88 3.66 8.93
N LYS A 148 -10.30 2.54 8.35
CA LYS A 148 -9.68 1.24 8.59
C LYS A 148 -9.63 0.40 7.33
N ILE A 149 -8.75 -0.59 7.35
CA ILE A 149 -8.78 -1.68 6.38
C ILE A 149 -9.63 -2.79 6.98
N THR A 150 -10.71 -3.16 6.31
CA THR A 150 -11.45 -4.36 6.70
C THR A 150 -10.67 -5.59 6.28
N SER A 151 -10.55 -6.59 7.16
CA SER A 151 -9.99 -7.88 6.77
C SER A 151 -10.84 -8.50 5.67
N GLY A 152 -10.24 -8.82 4.52
CA GLY A 152 -10.81 -9.81 3.62
C GLY A 152 -10.87 -11.17 4.31
N GLN A 153 -11.55 -12.16 3.73
CA GLN A 153 -11.58 -13.53 4.26
C GLN A 153 -10.16 -14.16 4.28
N GLY A 154 -9.41 -13.96 5.37
CA GLY A 154 -8.08 -14.53 5.58
C GLY A 154 -7.27 -13.77 6.64
N ILE A 155 -6.52 -14.51 7.46
CA ILE A 155 -5.80 -14.04 8.67
C ILE A 155 -4.53 -13.23 8.35
N LEU A 156 -4.16 -13.08 7.08
CA LEU A 156 -2.88 -12.49 6.69
C LEU A 156 -3.09 -11.39 5.64
N MET A 157 -2.72 -10.17 6.02
CA MET A 157 -2.43 -9.01 5.16
C MET A 157 -3.64 -8.22 4.58
N PRO A 158 -3.44 -6.95 4.15
CA PRO A 158 -4.52 -6.03 3.77
C PRO A 158 -5.16 -6.41 2.43
N ASN A 159 -5.94 -7.49 2.43
CA ASN A 159 -6.62 -8.05 1.26
C ASN A 159 -8.09 -7.63 1.24
N GLY A 160 -8.39 -6.42 1.71
CA GLY A 160 -9.76 -5.96 1.87
C GLY A 160 -9.93 -4.51 1.50
N ASP A 161 -11.00 -3.90 2.02
CA ASP A 161 -11.38 -2.56 1.62
C ASP A 161 -10.88 -1.53 2.63
N VAL A 162 -10.39 -0.40 2.12
CA VAL A 162 -10.33 0.83 2.91
C VAL A 162 -11.76 1.32 3.07
N VAL A 163 -12.18 1.41 4.33
CA VAL A 163 -13.49 1.88 4.72
C VAL A 163 -13.32 3.15 5.54
N VAL A 164 -14.09 4.18 5.18
CA VAL A 164 -14.22 5.41 5.94
C VAL A 164 -15.63 5.51 6.49
N ARG A 165 -15.76 5.78 7.79
CA ARG A 165 -17.05 5.98 8.45
C ARG A 165 -17.26 7.43 8.86
N ARG A 166 -18.54 7.80 8.87
CA ARG A 166 -19.03 9.09 9.33
C ARG A 166 -19.78 8.87 10.64
N ARG A 167 -19.46 9.69 11.64
CA ARG A 167 -20.01 9.63 12.99
C ARG A 167 -21.54 9.59 12.96
N GLY A 168 -22.11 8.64 13.70
CA GLY A 168 -23.56 8.48 13.82
C GLY A 168 -24.25 7.95 12.54
N LYS A 169 -23.51 7.55 11.51
CA LYS A 169 -24.06 6.92 10.30
C LYS A 169 -23.71 5.43 10.27
N ARG A 170 -24.74 4.60 10.04
CA ARG A 170 -24.56 3.14 9.95
C ARG A 170 -23.80 2.72 8.69
N LEU A 171 -24.09 3.37 7.56
CA LEU A 171 -23.47 3.08 6.26
C LEU A 171 -22.06 3.68 6.17
N ASN A 172 -21.17 2.96 5.50
CA ASN A 172 -19.84 3.45 5.17
C ASN A 172 -19.95 4.68 4.25
N TRP A 173 -19.18 5.73 4.55
CA TRP A 173 -19.12 6.93 3.71
C TRP A 173 -18.31 6.67 2.44
N PHE A 174 -17.27 5.85 2.58
CA PHE A 174 -16.44 5.36 1.48
C PHE A 174 -16.03 3.91 1.72
N ARG A 175 -15.90 3.16 0.62
CA ARG A 175 -15.39 1.80 0.57
C ARG A 175 -14.67 1.63 -0.77
N TRP A 176 -13.44 1.14 -0.74
CA TRP A 176 -12.66 0.86 -1.95
C TRP A 176 -11.59 -0.19 -1.68
N GLU A 177 -11.23 -0.96 -2.69
CA GLU A 177 -10.20 -2.00 -2.57
C GLU A 177 -8.86 -1.37 -2.17
N ALA A 178 -8.28 -1.83 -1.05
CA ALA A 178 -6.99 -1.36 -0.57
C ALA A 178 -5.89 -1.52 -1.63
N ALA A 179 -5.98 -2.59 -2.43
CA ALA A 179 -5.08 -2.91 -3.53
C ALA A 179 -5.06 -1.87 -4.67
N LYS A 180 -6.04 -0.95 -4.69
CA LYS A 180 -6.15 0.13 -5.68
C LYS A 180 -5.80 1.49 -5.10
N ILE A 181 -5.40 1.56 -3.83
CA ILE A 181 -5.06 2.82 -3.16
C ILE A 181 -3.54 2.98 -3.16
N PRO A 182 -3.01 3.99 -3.87
CA PRO A 182 -1.60 4.31 -3.82
C PRO A 182 -1.15 4.75 -2.43
N ASN A 183 0.09 4.44 -2.07
CA ASN A 183 0.74 4.89 -0.83
C ASN A 183 -0.15 4.65 0.41
N LEU A 184 -0.82 3.49 0.46
CA LEU A 184 -1.81 3.16 1.48
C LEU A 184 -1.29 3.36 2.92
N GLY A 185 -0.03 2.98 3.19
CA GLY A 185 0.60 3.21 4.49
C GLY A 185 0.62 4.69 4.91
N ALA A 186 0.92 5.59 3.97
CA ALA A 186 0.90 7.02 4.21
C ALA A 186 -0.52 7.58 4.39
N LEU A 187 -1.52 7.05 3.67
CA LEU A 187 -2.93 7.40 3.88
C LEU A 187 -3.36 7.08 5.33
N LEU A 188 -3.05 5.86 5.81
CA LEU A 188 -3.38 5.45 7.17
C LEU A 188 -2.69 6.36 8.21
N ALA A 189 -1.38 6.58 8.04
CA ALA A 189 -0.59 7.37 8.98
C ALA A 189 -1.05 8.83 9.07
N LEU A 190 -1.34 9.48 7.94
CA LEU A 190 -1.84 10.86 7.94
C LEU A 190 -3.26 10.96 8.51
N THR A 191 -4.11 9.98 8.24
CA THR A 191 -5.48 10.00 8.76
C THR A 191 -5.49 9.83 10.28
N ASP A 192 -4.63 8.97 10.82
CA ASP A 192 -4.46 8.81 12.26
C ASP A 192 -3.93 10.10 12.91
N GLU A 193 -2.91 10.72 12.30
CA GLU A 193 -2.30 11.96 12.82
C GLU A 193 -3.29 13.14 12.81
N VAL A 194 -4.01 13.37 11.71
CA VAL A 194 -4.88 14.55 11.55
C VAL A 194 -6.27 14.30 12.11
N GLY A 195 -6.83 13.11 11.87
CA GLY A 195 -8.12 12.70 12.39
C GLY A 195 -8.13 12.56 13.91
N GLY A 196 -7.07 11.97 14.49
CA GLY A 196 -6.92 11.83 15.94
C GLY A 196 -6.84 13.18 16.65
N ARG A 197 -6.09 14.14 16.08
CA ARG A 197 -5.99 15.52 16.60
C ARG A 197 -7.29 16.31 16.55
N ALA A 198 -8.16 16.03 15.58
CA ALA A 198 -9.45 16.72 15.44
C ALA A 198 -10.56 16.16 16.36
N THR A 199 -10.32 15.01 16.97
CA THR A 199 -11.26 14.35 17.89
C THR A 199 -10.89 14.49 19.38
N ALA A 200 -9.70 15.02 19.68
CA ALA A 200 -9.23 15.34 21.02
C ALA A 200 -9.63 16.76 21.42
#